data_AF-A0A955P3U0-F1
#
_entry.id   AF-A0A955P3U0-F1
#
_cell.length_a   1.000
_cell.length_b   1.000
_cell.length_c   1.000
_cell.angle_alpha   90.00
_cell.angle_beta   90.00
_cell.angle_gamma   90.00
#
_symmetry.space_group_name_H-M   'P 1'
#
loop_
_entity.id
_entity.type
_entity.pdbx_description
1 polymer ?
#
loop_
_entity_poly.entity_id
_entity_poly.type
_entity_poly.pdbx_seq_one_letter_code
_entity_poly.pdbx_strand_id
1 'polypeptide(L)'
;MKTYKSNHLIHKGFWGSLAFLLVVLVLGVRVHADGTTPSALESDPDGWIDILPSADLDGWSRVPVPPNDPLGQEQWSVKDGTLVCDGEGGHDMLLCDREFGDAIFHFEFRYTPVEGKSGYNSGAYVRNSEKGEIWHQAQFGDANGGYL
;
A
#
# COMPACT_ATOMS: atom_id res chain seq x y z
N MET A 1 14.50 40.45 74.44
CA MET A 1 13.79 41.57 75.09
C MET A 1 12.70 42.04 74.13
N LYS A 2 11.44 41.95 74.56
CA LYS A 2 10.24 42.19 73.75
C LYS A 2 9.95 43.70 73.59
N THR A 3 9.65 44.08 72.34
CA THR A 3 8.59 45.00 71.87
C THR A 3 8.50 46.46 72.35
N TYR A 4 8.44 47.37 71.38
CA TYR A 4 7.79 48.69 71.43
C TYR A 4 6.95 48.81 70.14
N LYS A 5 5.60 48.90 70.21
CA LYS A 5 4.74 50.10 70.03
C LYS A 5 5.05 50.85 68.71
N SER A 6 4.11 51.28 67.85
CA SER A 6 2.65 51.47 67.94
C SER A 6 2.10 51.89 66.56
N ASN A 7 0.81 51.65 66.36
CA ASN A 7 -0.21 52.50 65.71
C ASN A 7 -0.08 53.00 64.25
N HIS A 8 -1.14 52.66 63.50
CA HIS A 8 -1.96 53.55 62.65
C HIS A 8 -1.32 54.28 61.46
N LEU A 9 -1.76 53.97 60.22
CA LEU A 9 -2.76 54.74 59.46
C LEU A 9 -2.76 54.37 57.96
N ILE A 10 -3.95 53.97 57.51
CA ILE A 10 -4.63 54.27 56.24
C ILE A 10 -3.78 54.95 55.14
N HIS A 11 -3.69 54.31 53.97
CA HIS A 11 -3.93 55.01 52.71
C HIS A 11 -4.67 54.12 51.70
N LYS A 12 -5.80 54.65 51.24
CA LYS A 12 -6.63 54.18 50.13
C LYS A 12 -6.00 54.60 48.80
N GLY A 13 -6.21 53.80 47.76
CA GLY A 13 -6.07 54.19 46.34
C GLY A 13 -5.63 53.00 45.49
N PHE A 14 -6.53 52.37 44.71
CA PHE A 14 -6.72 52.62 43.27
C PHE A 14 -5.41 52.45 42.48
N TRP A 15 -5.25 51.64 41.44
CA TRP A 15 -6.19 51.12 40.44
C TRP A 15 -5.39 50.11 39.59
N GLY A 16 -6.06 49.10 39.02
CA GLY A 16 -5.48 48.30 37.93
C GLY A 16 -5.60 46.79 38.14
N SER A 17 -6.81 46.26 38.05
CA SER A 17 -7.00 44.83 37.80
C SER A 17 -6.53 44.52 36.38
N LEU A 18 -5.30 44.03 36.25
CA LEU A 18 -4.78 43.50 35.00
C LEU A 18 -5.45 42.14 34.77
N ALA A 19 -6.52 42.11 34.00
CA ALA A 19 -7.13 40.88 33.53
C ALA A 19 -6.19 40.24 32.49
N PHE A 20 -5.37 39.28 32.92
CA PHE A 20 -4.65 38.41 32.00
C PHE A 20 -5.66 37.41 31.41
N LEU A 21 -6.12 37.68 30.19
CA LEU A 21 -6.88 36.71 29.40
C LEU A 21 -5.87 35.68 28.86
N LEU A 22 -5.80 34.51 29.50
CA LEU A 22 -4.99 33.40 29.01
C LEU A 22 -5.77 32.71 27.88
N VAL A 23 -5.52 33.09 26.63
CA VAL A 23 -6.04 32.36 25.46
C VAL A 23 -5.14 31.14 25.28
N VAL A 24 -5.59 29.99 25.78
CA VAL A 24 -4.98 28.69 25.44
C VAL A 24 -5.42 28.35 24.02
N LEU A 25 -4.56 28.59 23.04
CA LEU A 25 -4.73 28.06 21.70
C LEU A 25 -4.48 26.54 21.78
N VAL A 26 -5.56 25.77 21.92
CA VAL A 26 -5.48 24.32 21.69
C VAL A 26 -5.33 24.14 20.18
N LEU A 27 -4.08 24.14 19.71
CA LEU A 27 -3.75 23.56 18.42
C LEU A 27 -4.16 22.09 18.53
N GLY A 28 -5.33 21.76 17.98
CA GLY A 28 -5.76 20.38 17.85
C GLY A 28 -4.69 19.66 17.06
N VAL A 29 -3.87 18.85 17.74
CA VAL A 29 -3.03 17.87 17.09
C VAL A 29 -4.02 16.95 16.37
N ARG A 30 -4.11 17.11 15.04
CA ARG A 30 -4.69 16.07 14.19
C ARG A 30 -3.75 14.89 14.36
N VAL A 31 -4.11 13.97 15.25
CA VAL A 31 -3.67 12.60 15.14
C VAL A 31 -4.09 12.19 13.73
N HIS A 32 -3.12 12.13 12.81
CA HIS A 32 -3.35 11.48 11.54
C HIS A 32 -3.56 10.03 11.94
N ALA A 33 -4.81 9.56 11.86
CA ALA A 33 -5.02 8.13 11.82
C ALA A 33 -4.16 7.62 10.66
N ASP A 34 -3.35 6.58 10.90
CA ASP A 34 -2.69 5.76 9.88
C ASP A 34 -3.78 5.07 9.05
N GLY A 35 -4.58 5.86 8.34
CA GLY A 35 -5.64 5.40 7.48
C GLY A 35 -5.07 5.29 6.08
N THR A 36 -4.79 4.07 5.65
CA THR A 36 -4.53 3.77 4.24
C THR A 36 -5.60 4.45 3.40
N THR A 37 -5.18 5.25 2.42
CA THR A 37 -6.11 5.82 1.44
C THR A 37 -6.84 4.66 0.75
N PRO A 38 -8.19 4.65 0.74
CA PRO A 38 -8.93 3.63 0.01
C PRO A 38 -8.50 3.59 -1.45
N SER A 39 -8.33 2.40 -1.99
CA SER A 39 -8.08 2.17 -3.41
C SER A 39 -9.27 2.63 -4.27
N ALA A 40 -9.05 2.69 -5.59
CA ALA A 40 -10.12 3.01 -6.53
C ALA A 40 -11.28 1.99 -6.45
N LEU A 41 -10.96 0.70 -6.25
CA LEU A 41 -11.96 -0.37 -6.10
C LEU A 41 -12.80 -0.18 -4.83
N GLU A 42 -12.17 0.19 -3.72
CA GLU A 42 -12.88 0.42 -2.45
C GLU A 42 -13.72 1.70 -2.48
N SER A 43 -13.29 2.71 -3.23
CA SER A 43 -13.96 4.02 -3.30
C SER A 43 -15.15 4.03 -4.27
N ASP A 44 -15.06 3.29 -5.37
CA ASP A 44 -16.08 3.22 -6.42
C ASP A 44 -16.12 1.79 -7.01
N PRO A 45 -16.86 0.86 -6.38
CA PRO A 45 -16.85 -0.56 -6.75
C PRO A 45 -17.72 -0.90 -7.98
N ASP A 46 -18.45 0.07 -8.52
CA ASP A 46 -19.34 -0.19 -9.65
C ASP A 46 -18.56 -0.35 -10.96
N GLY A 47 -18.90 -1.38 -11.74
CA GLY A 47 -18.31 -1.60 -13.07
C GLY A 47 -16.96 -2.33 -13.10
N TRP A 48 -16.44 -2.77 -11.96
CA TRP A 48 -15.27 -3.63 -11.91
C TRP A 48 -15.57 -5.03 -12.41
N ILE A 49 -14.59 -5.63 -13.09
CA ILE A 49 -14.65 -7.01 -13.58
C ILE A 49 -13.58 -7.78 -12.83
N ASP A 50 -13.97 -8.83 -12.11
CA ASP A 50 -13.02 -9.78 -11.54
C ASP A 50 -12.39 -10.60 -12.67
N ILE A 51 -11.06 -10.59 -12.72
CA ILE A 51 -10.27 -11.33 -13.69
C ILE A 51 -9.46 -12.46 -13.04
N LEU A 52 -9.58 -12.68 -11.73
CA LEU A 52 -8.89 -13.78 -11.07
C LEU A 52 -9.17 -15.10 -11.82
N PRO A 53 -8.14 -15.85 -12.25
CA PRO A 53 -8.34 -17.10 -12.97
C PRO A 53 -9.15 -18.11 -12.15
N SER A 54 -9.89 -18.97 -12.85
CA SER A 54 -10.47 -20.17 -12.26
C SER A 54 -9.38 -21.19 -11.91
N ALA A 55 -9.75 -22.24 -11.18
CA ALA A 55 -8.81 -23.26 -10.71
C ALA A 55 -8.07 -24.01 -11.82
N ASP A 56 -8.65 -24.08 -13.01
CA ASP A 56 -8.07 -24.64 -14.23
C ASP A 56 -7.30 -23.61 -15.09
N LEU A 57 -7.21 -22.36 -14.62
CA LEU A 57 -6.57 -21.24 -15.32
C LEU A 57 -7.18 -20.94 -16.69
N ASP A 58 -8.47 -21.25 -16.91
CA ASP A 58 -9.13 -20.98 -18.19
C ASP A 58 -9.10 -19.48 -18.53
N GLY A 59 -8.83 -19.17 -19.80
CA GLY A 59 -8.62 -17.81 -20.29
C GLY A 59 -7.30 -17.15 -19.88
N TRP A 60 -6.33 -17.92 -19.40
CA TRP A 60 -4.98 -17.46 -19.10
C TRP A 60 -3.91 -18.39 -19.70
N SER A 61 -2.87 -17.77 -20.27
CA SER A 61 -1.78 -18.46 -20.94
C SER A 61 -0.42 -18.17 -20.28
N ARG A 62 0.42 -19.19 -20.13
CA ARG A 62 1.82 -19.00 -19.75
C ARG A 62 2.61 -18.48 -20.96
N VAL A 63 3.32 -17.37 -20.79
CA VAL A 63 4.16 -16.76 -21.82
C VAL A 63 5.59 -16.60 -21.28
N PRO A 64 6.62 -17.12 -21.95
CA PRO A 64 8.00 -17.01 -21.49
C PRO A 64 8.50 -15.56 -21.54
N VAL A 65 9.37 -15.21 -20.58
CA VAL A 65 10.03 -13.90 -20.52
C VAL A 65 11.53 -14.13 -20.28
N PRO A 66 12.43 -13.87 -21.24
CA PRO A 66 12.20 -13.26 -22.55
C PRO A 66 11.42 -14.16 -23.53
N PRO A 67 10.84 -13.57 -24.59
CA PRO A 67 10.08 -14.34 -25.58
C PRO A 67 10.97 -15.36 -26.31
N ASN A 68 10.37 -16.49 -26.70
CA ASN A 68 10.99 -17.66 -27.36
C ASN A 68 11.84 -18.56 -26.45
N ASP A 69 12.05 -18.21 -25.19
CA ASP A 69 12.61 -19.14 -24.22
C ASP A 69 11.61 -20.28 -23.96
N PRO A 70 12.09 -21.50 -23.63
CA PRO A 70 11.19 -22.57 -23.23
C PRO A 70 10.53 -22.24 -21.89
N LEU A 71 9.23 -22.57 -21.76
CA LEU A 71 8.58 -22.58 -20.45
C LEU A 71 9.25 -23.64 -19.56
N GLY A 72 9.52 -23.27 -18.31
CA GLY A 72 9.96 -24.23 -17.30
C GLY A 72 8.79 -25.02 -16.72
N GLN A 73 9.03 -25.68 -15.59
CA GLN A 73 7.99 -26.46 -14.90
C GLN A 73 6.77 -25.58 -14.53
N GLU A 74 5.61 -26.21 -14.40
CA GLU A 74 4.40 -25.53 -13.92
C GLU A 74 4.63 -24.90 -12.54
N GLN A 75 4.18 -23.66 -12.36
CA GLN A 75 4.34 -22.91 -11.11
C GLN A 75 3.13 -22.06 -10.73
N TRP A 76 2.12 -21.98 -11.59
CA TRP A 76 0.92 -21.18 -11.36
C TRP A 76 -0.24 -22.08 -10.91
N SER A 77 -0.95 -21.67 -9.86
CA SER A 77 -2.12 -22.38 -9.36
C SER A 77 -3.07 -21.44 -8.62
N VAL A 78 -4.36 -21.76 -8.59
CA VAL A 78 -5.33 -21.03 -7.74
C VAL A 78 -5.62 -21.88 -6.52
N LYS A 79 -5.41 -21.30 -5.34
CA LYS A 79 -5.62 -21.93 -4.03
C LYS A 79 -6.44 -20.97 -3.17
N ASP A 80 -7.59 -21.42 -2.69
CA ASP A 80 -8.48 -20.63 -1.81
C ASP A 80 -8.78 -19.21 -2.34
N GLY A 81 -9.05 -19.07 -3.63
CA GLY A 81 -9.32 -17.77 -4.28
C GLY A 81 -8.09 -16.87 -4.41
N THR A 82 -6.87 -17.42 -4.30
CA THR A 82 -5.61 -16.71 -4.51
C THR A 82 -4.84 -17.33 -5.66
N LEU A 83 -4.38 -16.52 -6.61
CA LEU A 83 -3.39 -16.95 -7.59
C LEU A 83 -2.02 -17.04 -6.93
N VAL A 84 -1.40 -18.22 -7.00
CA VAL A 84 -0.12 -18.55 -6.38
C VAL A 84 0.90 -18.85 -7.47
N CYS A 85 2.06 -18.20 -7.38
CA CYS A 85 3.27 -18.57 -8.09
C CYS A 85 4.23 -19.25 -7.12
N ASP A 86 4.60 -20.49 -7.39
CA ASP A 86 5.51 -21.28 -6.54
C ASP A 86 6.98 -20.82 -6.68
N GLY A 87 7.33 -20.11 -7.77
CA GLY A 87 8.65 -19.50 -7.99
C GLY A 87 9.76 -20.47 -8.40
N GLU A 88 9.42 -21.70 -8.77
CA GLU A 88 10.37 -22.77 -9.15
C GLU A 88 10.35 -23.06 -10.66
N GLY A 89 9.47 -22.41 -11.42
CA GLY A 89 9.22 -22.65 -12.84
C GLY A 89 10.07 -21.85 -13.81
N GLY A 90 10.97 -21.00 -13.32
CA GLY A 90 11.74 -20.07 -14.14
C GLY A 90 10.92 -18.82 -14.50
N HIS A 91 11.29 -18.18 -15.61
CA HIS A 91 10.77 -16.87 -16.00
C HIS A 91 9.62 -16.98 -17.00
N ASP A 92 8.39 -16.85 -16.51
CA ASP A 92 7.21 -16.68 -17.33
C ASP A 92 6.24 -15.66 -16.70
N MET A 93 5.30 -15.21 -17.50
CA MET A 93 4.11 -14.49 -17.04
C MET A 93 2.89 -15.37 -17.25
N LEU A 94 1.89 -15.22 -16.37
CA LEU A 94 0.54 -15.66 -16.65
C LEU A 94 -0.21 -14.50 -17.30
N LEU A 95 -0.53 -14.62 -18.59
CA LEU A 95 -1.15 -13.60 -19.42
C LEU A 95 -2.64 -13.89 -19.56
N CYS A 96 -3.50 -12.89 -19.31
CA CYS A 96 -4.93 -13.02 -19.57
C CYS A 96 -5.17 -12.98 -21.09
N ASP A 97 -5.87 -13.97 -21.62
CA ASP A 97 -6.13 -14.09 -23.07
C ASP A 97 -7.06 -12.98 -23.58
N ARG A 98 -7.86 -12.39 -22.67
CA ARG A 98 -8.73 -11.25 -22.98
C ARG A 98 -7.94 -9.95 -22.97
N GLU A 99 -8.01 -9.21 -24.06
CA GLU A 99 -7.47 -7.86 -24.12
C GLU A 99 -8.37 -6.83 -23.43
N PHE A 100 -7.74 -5.87 -22.76
CA PHE A 100 -8.39 -4.72 -22.13
C PHE A 100 -7.83 -3.42 -22.70
N GLY A 101 -8.72 -2.45 -22.92
CA GLY A 101 -8.37 -1.10 -23.34
C GLY A 101 -7.85 -0.26 -22.18
N ASP A 102 -8.28 0.99 -22.12
CA ASP A 102 -7.99 1.86 -20.97
C ASP A 102 -8.76 1.37 -19.75
N ALA A 103 -8.06 1.10 -18.66
CA ALA A 103 -8.63 0.49 -17.46
C ALA A 103 -7.87 0.94 -16.20
N ILE A 104 -8.55 0.81 -15.05
CA ILE A 104 -7.88 0.76 -13.75
C ILE A 104 -7.71 -0.72 -13.41
N PHE A 105 -6.46 -1.13 -13.14
CA PHE A 105 -6.15 -2.49 -12.72
C PHE A 105 -5.84 -2.48 -11.22
N HIS A 106 -6.62 -3.26 -10.46
CA HIS A 106 -6.44 -3.44 -9.04
C HIS A 106 -6.10 -4.91 -8.76
N PHE A 107 -5.09 -5.12 -7.93
CA PHE A 107 -4.73 -6.43 -7.40
C PHE A 107 -4.03 -6.23 -6.06
N GLU A 108 -4.13 -7.24 -5.21
CA GLU A 108 -3.36 -7.32 -3.98
C GLU A 108 -2.35 -8.46 -4.11
N PHE A 109 -1.21 -8.32 -3.45
CA PHE A 109 -0.19 -9.35 -3.48
C PHE A 109 0.53 -9.44 -2.13
N ARG A 110 1.17 -10.58 -1.91
CA ARG A 110 2.05 -10.82 -0.77
C ARG A 110 3.12 -11.83 -1.15
N TYR A 111 4.28 -11.71 -0.52
CA TYR A 111 5.26 -12.80 -0.51
C TYR A 111 5.03 -13.70 0.70
N THR A 112 5.21 -15.00 0.50
CA THR A 112 5.38 -15.95 1.59
C THR A 112 6.87 -16.05 1.90
N PRO A 113 7.35 -15.65 3.09
CA PRO A 113 8.74 -15.82 3.45
C PRO A 113 9.11 -17.30 3.50
N VAL A 114 10.17 -17.67 2.79
CA VAL A 114 10.76 -19.01 2.79
C VAL A 114 12.15 -18.93 3.41
N GLU A 115 12.40 -19.77 4.43
CA GLU A 115 13.68 -19.82 5.11
C GLU A 115 14.83 -20.12 4.13
N GLY A 116 15.90 -19.33 4.22
CA GLY A 116 17.07 -19.47 3.36
C GLY A 116 16.89 -18.94 1.93
N LYS A 117 15.72 -18.41 1.55
CA LYS A 117 15.50 -17.79 0.24
C LYS A 117 15.48 -16.26 0.31
N SER A 118 16.11 -15.62 -0.66
CA SER A 118 16.15 -14.18 -0.88
C SER A 118 15.93 -13.86 -2.37
N GLY A 119 15.84 -12.57 -2.72
CA GLY A 119 15.69 -12.15 -4.11
C GLY A 119 14.29 -12.40 -4.67
N TYR A 120 13.25 -12.25 -3.85
CA TYR A 120 11.87 -12.28 -4.32
C TYR A 120 11.69 -11.24 -5.43
N ASN A 121 11.14 -11.68 -6.56
CA ASN A 121 10.87 -10.82 -7.70
C ASN A 121 9.59 -11.30 -8.37
N SER A 122 8.65 -10.39 -8.56
CA SER A 122 7.43 -10.60 -9.32
C SER A 122 7.00 -9.27 -9.94
N GLY A 123 5.84 -9.23 -10.57
CA GLY A 123 5.28 -7.98 -11.05
C GLY A 123 3.91 -8.13 -11.66
N ALA A 124 3.21 -7.01 -11.78
CA ALA A 124 2.01 -6.90 -12.58
C ALA A 124 2.40 -6.37 -13.94
N TYR A 125 1.95 -7.08 -14.97
CA TYR A 125 2.21 -6.72 -16.35
C TYR A 125 1.01 -5.99 -16.96
N VAL A 126 1.27 -4.94 -17.73
CA VAL A 126 0.24 -4.18 -18.44
C VAL A 126 0.67 -3.89 -19.87
N ARG A 127 -0.28 -3.91 -20.81
CA ARG A 127 -0.02 -3.62 -22.24
C ARG A 127 1.07 -4.53 -22.83
N ASN A 128 1.04 -5.81 -22.48
CA ASN A 128 1.95 -6.81 -23.03
C ASN A 128 1.43 -7.28 -24.40
N SER A 129 2.35 -7.62 -25.31
CA SER A 129 1.97 -8.34 -26.52
C SER A 129 1.66 -9.81 -26.20
N GLU A 130 0.81 -10.44 -27.00
CA GLU A 130 0.40 -11.85 -26.87
C GLU A 130 1.59 -12.82 -26.72
N LYS A 131 2.71 -12.51 -27.36
CA LYS A 131 3.92 -13.33 -27.36
C LYS A 131 5.00 -12.87 -26.38
N GLY A 132 4.73 -11.86 -25.56
CA GLY A 132 5.70 -11.32 -24.59
C GLY A 132 6.87 -10.54 -25.21
N GLU A 133 6.78 -10.17 -26.49
CA GLU A 133 7.80 -9.38 -27.20
C GLU A 133 7.87 -7.94 -26.70
N ILE A 134 6.73 -7.42 -26.24
CA ILE A 134 6.60 -6.11 -25.60
C ILE A 134 5.96 -6.36 -24.25
N TRP A 135 6.53 -5.80 -23.19
CA TRP A 135 5.97 -5.91 -21.85
C TRP A 135 6.30 -4.66 -21.02
N HIS A 136 5.38 -4.30 -20.14
CA HIS A 136 5.59 -3.28 -19.12
C HIS A 136 5.24 -3.88 -17.76
N GLN A 137 6.20 -3.87 -16.84
CA GLN A 137 6.05 -4.49 -15.54
C GLN A 137 6.12 -3.42 -14.45
N ALA A 138 5.10 -3.37 -13.61
CA ALA A 138 5.27 -2.86 -12.26
C ALA A 138 5.94 -3.97 -11.45
N GLN A 139 7.25 -3.84 -11.23
CA GLN A 139 8.03 -4.86 -10.53
C GLN A 139 7.84 -4.73 -9.02
N PHE A 140 7.69 -5.87 -8.36
CA PHE A 140 7.67 -6.00 -6.92
C PHE A 140 8.82 -6.93 -6.55
N GLY A 141 9.53 -6.63 -5.47
CA GLY A 141 10.56 -7.54 -5.02
C GLY A 141 11.05 -7.23 -3.63
N ASP A 142 12.28 -7.65 -3.35
CA ASP A 142 12.99 -7.11 -2.21
C ASP A 142 13.30 -5.62 -2.39
N ALA A 143 14.03 -5.05 -1.44
CA ALA A 143 14.39 -3.65 -1.41
C ALA A 143 14.96 -3.06 -2.71
N ASN A 144 15.52 -3.92 -3.56
CA ASN A 144 16.17 -3.56 -4.80
C ASN A 144 15.27 -3.76 -6.03
N GLY A 145 14.19 -4.54 -5.91
CA GLY A 145 13.26 -4.88 -6.99
C GLY A 145 12.01 -4.00 -7.05
N GLY A 146 11.87 -3.05 -6.13
CA GLY A 146 10.71 -2.15 -6.04
C GLY A 146 9.93 -2.40 -4.76
N TYR A 147 9.65 -1.30 -4.06
CA TYR A 147 8.74 -1.27 -2.92
C TYR A 147 7.39 -0.71 -3.37
N LEU A 148 6.33 -1.17 -2.73
CA LEU A 148 5.07 -0.42 -2.60
C LEU A 148 5.35 0.98 -2.05
#